data_AF-A0AAJ3U0Q8-F1
#
_entry.id   AF-A0AAJ3U0Q8-F1
#
_cell.length_a   1.000
_cell.length_b   1.000
_cell.length_c   1.000
_cell.angle_alpha   90.00
_cell.angle_beta   90.00
_cell.angle_gamma   90.00
#
_symmetry.space_group_name_H-M   'P 1'
#
loop_
_entity.id
_entity.type
_entity.pdbx_description
1 polymer ?
#
loop_
_entity_poly.entity_id
_entity_poly.type
_entity_poly.pdbx_seq_one_letter_code
_entity_poly.pdbx_strand_id
1 'polypeptide(L)'
;MTVKREKLTVDVYYASETAEGKNVAKITVVTYNTETGAEVQASTIVRKGDASGGEYATQYQSILDATDPLLLKIENYFRQVDEEVFETMMNMVNTVFASSLNTSTTWIGQYGLRITSGIPADTLIPESVFA
;
A
#
# COMPACT_ATOMS: atom_id res chain seq x y z
N MET A 1 14.80 0.64 -17.68
CA MET A 1 15.85 1.18 -16.79
C MET A 1 15.82 0.34 -15.54
N THR A 2 16.95 -0.14 -15.00
CA THR A 2 16.90 -0.98 -13.79
C THR A 2 16.72 -0.11 -12.55
N VAL A 3 15.60 -0.29 -11.86
CA VAL A 3 15.28 0.38 -10.60
C VAL A 3 16.06 -0.26 -9.46
N LYS A 4 16.54 0.56 -8.52
CA LYS A 4 17.29 0.10 -7.34
C LYS A 4 16.45 0.23 -6.09
N ARG A 5 16.50 -0.77 -5.21
CA ARG A 5 15.69 -0.81 -3.97
C ARG A 5 15.90 0.43 -3.09
N GLU A 6 17.14 0.90 -2.97
CA GLU A 6 17.51 2.05 -2.13
C GLU A 6 17.04 3.39 -2.71
N LYS A 7 16.53 3.36 -3.94
CA LYS A 7 15.93 4.50 -4.61
C LYS A 7 14.41 4.45 -4.60
N LEU A 8 13.81 3.51 -3.87
CA LEU A 8 12.36 3.39 -3.75
C LEU A 8 11.85 3.96 -2.42
N THR A 9 10.84 4.80 -2.51
CA THR A 9 10.03 5.23 -1.38
C THR A 9 8.58 4.82 -1.59
N VAL A 10 7.84 4.66 -0.50
CA VAL A 10 6.41 4.32 -0.54
C VAL A 10 5.57 5.34 0.21
N ASP A 11 4.40 5.60 -0.36
CA ASP A 11 3.27 6.23 0.32
C ASP A 11 2.20 5.17 0.59
N VAL A 12 1.57 5.23 1.75
CA VAL A 12 0.43 4.34 2.09
C VAL A 12 -0.81 5.19 2.30
N TYR A 13 -1.90 4.76 1.69
CA TYR A 13 -3.20 5.40 1.77
C TYR A 13 -4.23 4.43 2.32
N TYR A 14 -5.18 4.97 3.08
CA TYR A 14 -6.34 4.24 3.58
C TYR A 14 -7.64 4.87 3.06
N ALA A 15 -8.55 4.01 2.62
CA ALA A 15 -9.93 4.36 2.34
C ALA A 15 -10.85 3.27 2.86
N SER A 16 -12.12 3.61 3.07
CA SER A 16 -13.15 2.65 3.45
C SER A 16 -14.48 3.00 2.82
N GLU A 17 -15.27 1.98 2.52
CA GLU A 17 -16.62 2.12 1.99
C GLU A 17 -17.52 1.00 2.50
N THR A 18 -18.79 1.02 2.08
CA THR A 18 -19.71 -0.09 2.23
C THR A 18 -20.07 -0.60 0.84
N ALA A 19 -19.86 -1.90 0.58
CA ALA A 19 -20.22 -2.54 -0.68
C ALA A 19 -20.99 -3.84 -0.39
N GLU A 20 -22.12 -4.04 -1.06
CA GLU A 20 -22.97 -5.24 -0.88
C GLU A 20 -23.36 -5.49 0.59
N GLY A 21 -23.55 -4.43 1.38
CA GLY A 21 -23.89 -4.53 2.80
C GLY A 21 -22.73 -4.94 3.72
N LYS A 22 -21.51 -5.10 3.19
CA LYS A 22 -20.29 -5.36 3.96
C LYS A 22 -19.42 -4.10 4.06
N ASN A 23 -18.73 -3.94 5.19
CA ASN A 23 -17.66 -2.96 5.32
C ASN A 23 -16.50 -3.37 4.41
N VAL A 24 -15.91 -2.42 3.69
CA VAL A 24 -14.73 -2.65 2.85
C VAL A 24 -13.64 -1.69 3.27
N ALA A 25 -12.51 -2.23 3.73
CA ALA A 25 -11.29 -1.47 3.98
C ALA A 25 -10.36 -1.60 2.76
N LYS A 26 -9.75 -0.50 2.35
CA LYS A 26 -8.84 -0.41 1.21
C LYS A 26 -7.53 0.21 1.65
N ILE A 27 -6.43 -0.43 1.32
CA ILE A 27 -5.08 0.09 1.52
C ILE A 27 -4.43 0.20 0.15
N THR A 28 -3.94 1.39 -0.20
CA THR A 28 -3.19 1.59 -1.44
C THR A 28 -1.75 1.93 -1.10
N VAL A 29 -0.81 1.16 -1.65
CA VAL A 29 0.62 1.41 -1.57
C VAL A 29 1.09 1.94 -2.91
N VAL A 30 1.73 3.10 -2.90
CA VAL A 30 2.29 3.74 -4.10
C VAL A 30 3.79 3.82 -3.94
N THR A 31 4.53 3.26 -4.90
CA THR A 31 5.99 3.25 -4.91
C THR A 31 6.51 4.28 -5.89
N TYR A 32 7.47 5.08 -5.43
CA TYR A 32 8.11 6.13 -6.20
C TYR A 32 9.60 5.86 -6.36
N ASN A 33 10.14 6.18 -7.53
CA ASN A 33 11.58 6.25 -7.73
C ASN A 33 12.08 7.65 -7.34
N THR A 34 12.91 7.72 -6.31
CA THR A 34 13.50 8.96 -5.78
C THR A 34 14.45 9.68 -6.76
N GLU A 35 15.03 8.97 -7.73
CA GLU A 35 15.93 9.58 -8.72
C GLU A 35 15.14 10.38 -9.77
N THR A 36 13.94 9.93 -10.13
CA THR A 36 13.10 10.57 -11.16
C THR A 36 11.92 11.32 -10.58
N GLY A 37 11.56 11.05 -9.32
CA GLY A 37 10.31 11.50 -8.69
C GLY A 37 9.05 10.83 -9.26
N ALA A 38 9.20 9.84 -10.13
CA ALA A 38 8.08 9.21 -10.83
C ALA A 38 7.45 8.09 -9.99
N GLU A 39 6.13 7.97 -10.06
CA GLU A 39 5.42 6.76 -9.64
C GLU A 39 5.84 5.59 -10.54
N VAL A 40 6.31 4.51 -9.92
CA VAL A 40 6.74 3.30 -10.63
C VAL A 40 5.79 2.12 -10.42
N GLN A 41 4.98 2.17 -9.36
CA GLN A 41 3.99 1.16 -9.06
C GLN A 41 2.89 1.71 -8.14
N ALA A 42 1.67 1.20 -8.29
CA ALA A 42 0.59 1.36 -7.32
C ALA A 42 -0.20 0.06 -7.16
N SER A 43 -0.55 -0.25 -5.91
CA SER A 43 -1.21 -1.50 -5.52
C SER A 43 -2.30 -1.23 -4.50
N THR A 44 -3.56 -1.56 -4.79
CA THR A 44 -4.66 -1.50 -3.83
C THR A 44 -5.05 -2.90 -3.40
N ILE A 45 -4.96 -3.15 -2.10
CA ILE A 45 -5.45 -4.36 -1.45
C ILE A 45 -6.69 -4.02 -0.62
N VAL A 46 -7.61 -4.98 -0.51
CA VAL A 46 -8.89 -4.78 0.17
C VAL A 46 -9.22 -5.93 1.11
N ARG A 47 -9.94 -5.60 2.18
CA ARG A 47 -10.64 -6.55 3.04
C ARG A 47 -12.13 -6.25 2.97
N LYS A 48 -12.94 -7.22 2.54
CA LYS A 48 -14.41 -7.15 2.63
C LYS A 48 -14.89 -7.90 3.86
N GLY A 49 -15.66 -7.25 4.72
CA GLY A 49 -16.04 -7.75 6.03
C GLY A 49 -15.04 -7.36 7.12
N ASP A 50 -15.19 -8.00 8.27
CA ASP A 50 -14.44 -7.67 9.48
C ASP A 50 -13.20 -8.58 9.64
N ALA A 51 -12.28 -8.21 10.53
CA ALA A 51 -11.03 -8.94 10.75
C ALA A 51 -11.19 -10.42 11.15
N SER A 52 -12.36 -10.84 11.64
CA SER A 52 -12.63 -12.21 12.11
C SER A 52 -13.14 -13.17 11.02
N GLY A 53 -13.16 -12.74 9.75
CA GLY A 53 -13.63 -13.56 8.63
C GLY A 53 -13.72 -12.80 7.31
N GLY A 54 -12.81 -11.82 7.13
CA GLY A 54 -12.79 -10.96 5.97
C GLY A 54 -12.29 -11.69 4.72
N GLU A 55 -12.79 -11.28 3.56
CA GLU A 55 -12.28 -11.71 2.28
C GLU A 55 -11.20 -10.72 1.82
N TYR A 56 -9.98 -11.20 1.63
CA TYR A 56 -8.82 -10.41 1.21
C TYR A 56 -8.60 -10.54 -0.29
N ALA A 57 -8.37 -9.42 -0.97
CA ALA A 57 -8.12 -9.41 -2.39
C ALA A 57 -7.32 -8.21 -2.84
N THR A 58 -6.62 -8.36 -3.96
CA THR A 58 -6.03 -7.24 -4.70
C THR A 58 -7.08 -6.64 -5.63
N GLN A 59 -7.35 -5.34 -5.51
CA GLN A 59 -8.34 -4.63 -6.32
C GLN A 59 -7.72 -3.89 -7.51
N TYR A 60 -6.53 -3.31 -7.33
CA TYR A 60 -5.86 -2.52 -8.37
C TYR A 60 -4.35 -2.78 -8.34
N GLN A 61 -3.75 -2.84 -9.52
CA GLN A 61 -2.32 -2.96 -9.74
C GLN A 61 -1.92 -2.14 -10.96
N SER A 62 -0.83 -1.40 -10.83
CA SER A 62 -0.20 -0.67 -11.91
C SER A 62 1.32 -0.75 -11.74
N ILE A 63 2.02 -0.98 -12.84
CA ILE A 63 3.47 -1.07 -12.91
C ILE A 63 3.94 -0.28 -14.13
N LEU A 64 4.92 0.61 -13.93
CA LEU A 64 5.42 1.47 -15.00
C LEU A 64 6.22 0.68 -16.05
N ASP A 65 7.05 -0.26 -15.60
CA ASP A 65 7.92 -1.07 -16.46
C ASP A 65 7.89 -2.54 -16.00
N ALA A 66 7.08 -3.34 -16.68
CA ALA A 66 6.96 -4.77 -16.42
C ALA A 66 8.18 -5.59 -16.89
N THR A 67 9.21 -4.95 -17.47
CA THR A 67 10.49 -5.61 -17.77
C THR A 67 11.49 -5.51 -16.62
N ASP A 68 11.22 -4.66 -15.63
CA ASP A 68 12.05 -4.52 -14.44
C ASP A 68 11.75 -5.65 -13.43
N PRO A 69 12.73 -6.51 -13.10
CA PRO A 69 12.50 -7.64 -12.19
C PRO A 69 12.12 -7.22 -10.77
N LEU A 70 12.60 -6.07 -10.28
CA LEU A 70 12.31 -5.61 -8.94
C LEU A 70 10.85 -5.14 -8.85
N LEU A 71 10.40 -4.33 -9.82
CA LEU A 71 9.01 -3.87 -9.85
C LEU A 71 8.04 -5.04 -10.01
N LEU A 72 8.38 -6.06 -10.81
CA LEU A 72 7.59 -7.28 -10.91
C LEU A 72 7.48 -8.04 -9.58
N LYS A 73 8.57 -8.12 -8.79
CA LYS A 73 8.53 -8.79 -7.47
C LYS A 73 7.61 -8.05 -6.51
N ILE A 74 7.67 -6.73 -6.47
CA ILE A 74 6.82 -5.91 -5.59
C ILE A 74 5.35 -6.00 -6.03
N GLU A 75 5.06 -5.98 -7.34
CA GLU A 75 3.70 -6.20 -7.86
C GLU A 75 3.15 -7.57 -7.45
N ASN A 76 3.94 -8.63 -7.63
CA ASN A 76 3.55 -9.99 -7.26
C ASN A 76 3.30 -10.14 -5.75
N TYR A 77 4.10 -9.47 -4.91
CA TYR A 77 3.90 -9.45 -3.46
C TYR A 77 2.50 -8.95 -3.10
N PHE A 78 2.07 -7.82 -3.69
CA PHE A 78 0.73 -7.27 -3.44
C PHE A 78 -0.41 -8.01 -4.16
N ARG A 79 -0.08 -8.84 -5.17
CA ARG A 79 -1.03 -9.72 -5.86
C ARG A 79 -1.38 -10.96 -5.04
N GLN A 80 -0.47 -11.41 -4.19
CA GLN A 80 -0.64 -12.55 -3.29
C GLN A 80 -1.08 -12.11 -1.89
N VAL A 81 -1.82 -11.00 -1.79
CA VAL A 81 -2.24 -10.48 -0.49
C VAL A 81 -3.07 -11.51 0.27
N ASP A 82 -2.68 -11.72 1.52
CA ASP A 82 -3.40 -12.53 2.49
C ASP A 82 -3.76 -11.68 3.71
N GLU A 83 -4.39 -12.34 4.69
CA GLU A 83 -4.78 -11.72 5.96
C GLU A 83 -3.58 -11.10 6.68
N GLU A 84 -2.45 -11.81 6.75
CA GLU A 84 -1.26 -11.35 7.48
C GLU A 84 -0.71 -10.05 6.90
N VAL A 85 -0.56 -9.98 5.58
CA VAL A 85 -0.08 -8.77 4.88
C VAL A 85 -1.05 -7.61 5.09
N PHE A 86 -2.36 -7.85 4.91
CA PHE A 86 -3.35 -6.78 5.03
C PHE A 86 -3.43 -6.25 6.46
N GLU A 87 -3.54 -7.12 7.46
CA GLU A 87 -3.68 -6.70 8.86
C GLU A 87 -2.41 -6.05 9.41
N THR A 88 -1.23 -6.44 8.92
CA THR A 88 0.03 -5.74 9.23
C THR A 88 -0.03 -4.28 8.79
N MET A 89 -0.52 -4.01 7.58
CA MET A 89 -0.69 -2.64 7.09
C MET A 89 -1.83 -1.92 7.83
N MET A 90 -2.92 -2.62 8.13
CA MET A 90 -4.04 -2.06 8.89
C MET A 90 -3.62 -1.64 10.30
N ASN A 91 -2.66 -2.31 10.92
CA ASN A 91 -2.08 -1.89 12.20
C ASN A 91 -1.38 -0.53 12.11
N MET A 92 -0.71 -0.23 10.99
CA MET A 92 -0.16 1.10 10.73
C MET A 92 -1.26 2.16 10.64
N VAL A 93 -2.34 1.84 9.92
CA VAL A 93 -3.53 2.70 9.81
C VAL A 93 -4.13 2.98 11.20
N ASN A 94 -4.33 1.94 12.01
CA ASN A 94 -4.90 2.04 13.35
C ASN A 94 -4.04 2.88 14.30
N THR A 95 -2.70 2.75 14.19
CA THR A 95 -1.76 3.58 14.95
C THR A 95 -1.94 5.06 14.62
N VAL A 96 -2.11 5.39 13.33
CA VAL A 96 -2.38 6.75 12.89
C VAL A 96 -3.72 7.26 13.42
N PHE A 97 -4.80 6.47 13.36
CA PHE A 97 -6.10 6.86 13.93
C PHE A 97 -6.06 7.06 15.44
N ALA A 98 -5.26 6.29 16.17
CA ALA A 98 -5.07 6.45 17.61
C ALA A 98 -4.22 7.67 17.99
N SER A 99 -3.41 8.20 17.06
CA SER A 99 -2.42 9.26 17.33
C SER A 99 -2.96 10.66 17.61
N SER A 100 -4.28 10.84 17.76
CA SER A 100 -4.94 12.16 17.85
C SER A 100 -4.61 13.03 16.63
N LEU A 101 -5.08 12.58 15.45
CA LEU A 101 -4.84 13.22 14.15
C LEU A 101 -5.04 14.74 14.20
N ASN A 102 -4.03 15.48 13.74
CA ASN A 102 -4.18 16.90 13.47
C ASN A 102 -4.97 17.08 12.17
N THR A 103 -6.25 17.42 12.29
CA THR A 103 -7.17 17.63 11.16
C THR A 103 -6.74 18.76 10.23
N SER A 104 -5.85 19.67 10.67
CA SER A 104 -5.32 20.76 9.83
C SER A 104 -4.20 20.35 8.88
N THR A 105 -3.51 19.23 9.15
CA THR A 105 -2.41 18.71 8.33
C THR A 105 -2.71 17.35 7.71
N THR A 106 -3.91 16.83 7.95
CA THR A 106 -4.36 15.55 7.42
C THR A 106 -4.67 15.69 5.93
N TRP A 107 -3.86 15.05 5.08
CA TRP A 107 -4.04 15.10 3.64
C TRP A 107 -4.88 13.92 3.13
N ILE A 108 -5.89 14.23 2.32
CA ILE A 108 -6.71 13.25 1.60
C ILE A 108 -6.33 13.34 0.11
N GLY A 109 -5.68 12.30 -0.40
CA GLY A 109 -5.29 12.18 -1.80
C GLY A 109 -6.28 11.35 -2.63
N GLN A 110 -5.90 11.05 -3.86
CA GLN A 110 -6.73 10.26 -4.79
C GLN A 110 -7.13 8.87 -4.25
N TYR A 111 -6.28 8.29 -3.39
CA TYR A 111 -6.48 6.96 -2.79
C TYR A 111 -7.04 7.00 -1.37
N GLY A 112 -7.42 8.19 -0.87
CA GLY A 112 -7.95 8.39 0.48
C GLY A 112 -6.97 9.07 1.43
N LEU A 113 -7.12 8.79 2.72
CA LEU A 113 -6.30 9.35 3.80
C LEU A 113 -4.86 8.87 3.64
N ARG A 114 -3.89 9.79 3.56
CA ARG A 114 -2.47 9.41 3.56
C ARG A 114 -2.03 9.04 4.98
N ILE A 115 -1.56 7.81 5.15
CA ILE A 115 -1.12 7.21 6.42
C ILE A 115 0.38 7.45 6.65
N THR A 116 1.17 7.30 5.60
CA THR A 116 2.59 7.64 5.60
C THR A 116 3.00 8.13 4.22
N SER A 117 4.09 8.91 4.16
CA SER A 117 4.62 9.46 2.92
C SER A 117 6.13 9.35 2.87
N GLY A 118 6.66 8.94 1.72
CA GLY A 118 8.09 9.00 1.42
C GLY A 118 8.97 8.12 2.30
N ILE A 119 8.42 7.09 2.94
CA ILE A 119 9.23 6.16 3.74
C ILE A 119 10.02 5.23 2.80
N PRO A 120 11.22 4.77 3.20
CA PRO A 120 11.95 3.76 2.43
C PRO A 120 11.09 2.52 2.17
N ALA A 121 11.17 1.96 0.95
CA ALA A 121 10.35 0.83 0.56
C ALA A 121 10.57 -0.42 1.43
N ASP A 122 11.79 -0.62 1.92
CA ASP A 122 12.19 -1.71 2.84
C ASP A 122 11.64 -1.56 4.27
N THR A 123 11.00 -0.44 4.60
CA THR A 123 10.28 -0.26 5.87
C THR A 123 8.92 -0.98 5.86
N LEU A 124 8.33 -1.17 4.68
CA LEU A 124 7.00 -1.78 4.52
C LEU A 124 7.05 -3.13 3.80
N ILE A 125 7.90 -3.24 2.78
CA ILE A 125 8.00 -4.44 1.95
C ILE A 125 9.08 -5.35 2.58
N PRO A 126 8.78 -6.64 2.82
CA PRO A 126 9.75 -7.56 3.41
C PRO A 126 11.01 -7.75 2.57
N GLU A 127 12.14 -8.01 3.23
CA GLU A 127 13.43 -8.24 2.56
C GLU A 127 13.38 -9.40 1.54
N SER A 128 12.55 -10.42 1.80
CA SER A 128 12.34 -11.57 0.91
C SER A 128 11.81 -11.19 -0.47
N VAL A 129 11.16 -10.03 -0.62
CA VAL A 129 10.66 -9.52 -1.91
C VAL A 129 11.80 -8.91 -2.73
N PHE A 130 12.86 -8.42 -2.08
CA PHE A 130 14.02 -7.80 -2.73
C PHE A 130 15.13 -8.80 -3.10
N ALA A 131 15.12 -9.99 -2.49
CA ALA A 131 16.09 -11.06 -2.71
C ALA A 131 15.97 -11.70 -4.11
#